data_AF-A0A7X9S4D6-F1
#
_entry.id   AF-A0A7X9S4D6-F1
#
_cell.length_a   1.000
_cell.length_b   1.000
_cell.length_c   1.000
_cell.angle_alpha   90.00
_cell.angle_beta   90.00
_cell.angle_gamma   90.00
#
_symmetry.space_group_name_H-M   'P 1'
#
loop_
_entity.id
_entity.type
_entity.pdbx_description
1 polymer ?
#
loop_
_entity_poly.entity_id
_entity_poly.type
_entity_poly.pdbx_seq_one_letter_code
_entity_poly.pdbx_strand_id
1 'polypeptide(L)'
;MSILLSILYFVVLLAVMIGAYVLCRMYVFTKVRINKWIPLAIAIILFIIQLRLGAINRILSSGLSILIVLFLLWFMEILQTGGPKKKEKKIVIKPKAKPNRVKNRKKDN
;
A
#
# COMPACT_ATOMS: atom_id res chain seq x y z
N MET A 1 -34.00 -11.73 15.38
CA MET A 1 -32.54 -11.93 15.40
C MET A 1 -32.06 -11.56 16.80
N SER A 2 -31.52 -12.51 17.55
CA SER A 2 -31.03 -12.25 18.91
C SER A 2 -29.85 -11.29 18.87
N ILE A 3 -29.80 -10.33 19.79
CA ILE A 3 -28.76 -9.29 19.88
C ILE A 3 -27.35 -9.93 19.89
N LEU A 4 -27.21 -11.08 20.54
CA LEU A 4 -26.00 -11.90 20.56
C LEU A 4 -25.51 -12.32 19.16
N LEU A 5 -26.41 -12.76 18.27
CA LEU A 5 -26.06 -13.13 16.89
C LEU A 5 -25.59 -11.91 16.09
N SER A 6 -26.17 -10.73 16.31
CA SER A 6 -25.74 -9.49 15.66
C SER A 6 -24.36 -9.03 16.12
N ILE A 7 -24.08 -9.14 17.43
CA ILE A 7 -22.75 -8.83 18.00
C ILE A 7 -21.70 -9.79 17.41
N LEU A 8 -22.00 -11.09 17.40
CA LEU A 8 -21.09 -12.10 16.85
C LEU A 8 -20.78 -11.83 15.37
N TYR A 9 -21.80 -11.51 14.57
CA TYR A 9 -21.61 -11.16 13.15
C TYR A 9 -20.67 -9.97 12.97
N PHE A 10 -20.81 -8.93 13.80
CA PHE A 10 -19.96 -7.75 13.73
C PHE A 10 -18.50 -8.06 14.09
N VAL A 11 -18.27 -8.88 15.12
CA VAL A 11 -16.94 -9.33 15.54
C VAL A 11 -16.26 -10.15 14.43
N VAL A 12 -17.00 -11.08 13.82
CA VAL A 12 -16.48 -11.89 12.71
C VAL A 12 -16.10 -11.01 11.52
N LEU A 13 -16.97 -10.05 11.15
CA LEU A 13 -16.72 -9.14 10.04
C LEU A 13 -15.48 -8.27 10.30
N LEU A 14 -15.31 -7.79 11.54
CA LEU A 14 -14.13 -7.01 11.95
C LEU A 14 -12.85 -7.85 11.87
N ALA A 15 -12.89 -9.10 12.35
CA ALA A 15 -11.75 -10.02 12.24
C ALA A 15 -11.36 -10.29 10.78
N VAL A 16 -12.34 -10.50 9.90
CA VAL A 16 -12.11 -10.67 8.45
C VAL A 16 -11.49 -9.41 7.84
N MET A 17 -11.97 -8.22 8.22
CA MET A 17 -11.43 -6.95 7.72
C MET A 17 -9.97 -6.74 8.12
N ILE A 18 -9.62 -7.01 9.38
CA ILE A 18 -8.23 -6.94 9.87
C ILE A 18 -7.36 -7.96 9.14
N GLY A 19 -7.84 -9.21 9.00
CA GLY A 19 -7.13 -10.26 8.30
C GLY A 19 -6.81 -9.86 6.85
N ALA A 20 -7.82 -9.40 6.12
CA ALA A 20 -7.65 -8.92 4.75
C ALA A 20 -6.67 -7.74 4.66
N TYR A 21 -6.70 -6.81 5.62
CA TYR A 21 -5.77 -5.68 5.65
C TYR A 21 -4.31 -6.13 5.83
N VAL A 22 -4.05 -7.05 6.75
CA VAL A 22 -2.69 -7.59 6.98
C VAL A 22 -2.18 -8.32 5.74
N LEU A 23 -3.03 -9.10 5.08
CA LEU A 23 -2.73 -9.78 3.82
C LEU A 23 -2.40 -8.77 2.71
N CYS A 24 -3.26 -7.77 2.48
CA CYS A 24 -3.03 -6.73 1.48
C CYS A 24 -1.74 -5.94 1.76
N ARG A 25 -1.45 -5.65 3.02
CA ARG A 25 -0.22 -4.99 3.43
C ARG A 25 1.02 -5.79 3.07
N MET A 26 1.03 -7.08 3.39
CA MET A 26 2.19 -7.92 3.17
C MET A 26 2.47 -8.15 1.68
N TYR A 27 1.43 -8.38 0.88
CA TYR A 27 1.58 -8.79 -0.52
C TYR A 27 1.47 -7.65 -1.55
N VAL A 28 0.56 -6.70 -1.35
CA VAL A 28 0.22 -5.67 -2.34
C VAL A 28 0.95 -4.37 -2.02
N PHE A 29 0.82 -3.87 -0.79
CA PHE A 29 1.29 -2.52 -0.44
C PHE A 29 2.81 -2.37 -0.49
N THR A 30 3.54 -3.46 -0.23
CA THR A 30 5.02 -3.49 -0.27
C THR A 30 5.61 -3.55 -1.69
N LYS A 31 4.91 -4.17 -2.65
CA LYS A 31 5.40 -4.37 -4.02
C LYS A 31 4.93 -3.30 -4.99
N VAL A 32 3.74 -2.76 -4.78
CA VAL A 32 3.04 -1.96 -5.78
C VAL A 32 3.41 -0.48 -5.67
N ARG A 33 4.13 0.03 -6.68
CA ARG A 33 4.52 1.45 -6.80
C ARG A 33 3.41 2.25 -7.49
N ILE A 34 2.37 2.59 -6.74
CA ILE A 34 1.22 3.33 -7.26
C ILE A 34 1.22 4.77 -6.74
N ASN A 35 0.72 5.70 -7.56
CA ASN A 35 0.46 7.09 -7.17
C ASN A 35 -0.66 7.16 -6.13
N LYS A 36 -0.53 8.02 -5.11
CA LYS A 36 -1.49 8.14 -4.00
C LYS A 36 -2.94 8.36 -4.45
N TRP A 37 -3.15 8.99 -5.61
CA TRP A 37 -4.49 9.29 -6.10
C TRP A 37 -5.25 8.08 -6.66
N ILE A 38 -4.56 6.99 -7.02
CA ILE A 38 -5.21 5.81 -7.63
C ILE A 38 -6.04 5.03 -6.60
N PRO A 39 -5.52 4.62 -5.42
CA PRO A 39 -6.34 3.94 -4.41
C PRO A 39 -7.50 4.81 -3.92
N LEU A 40 -7.28 6.13 -3.83
CA LEU A 40 -8.32 7.10 -3.47
C LEU A 40 -9.45 7.13 -4.52
N ALA A 41 -9.11 7.23 -5.81
CA ALA A 41 -10.10 7.25 -6.87
C ALA A 41 -10.95 5.97 -6.89
N ILE A 42 -10.31 4.80 -6.71
CA ILE A 42 -11.01 3.51 -6.62
C ILE A 42 -11.97 3.50 -5.42
N ALA A 43 -11.53 3.96 -4.26
CA ALA A 43 -12.38 4.04 -3.07
C ALA A 43 -13.61 4.95 -3.29
N ILE A 44 -13.43 6.11 -3.92
CA ILE A 44 -14.54 7.04 -4.22
C ILE A 44 -15.54 6.43 -5.21
N ILE A 45 -15.06 5.81 -6.29
CA ILE A 45 -15.91 5.17 -7.29
C ILE A 45 -16.74 4.05 -6.65
N LEU A 46 -16.09 3.18 -5.87
CA LEU A 46 -16.76 2.10 -5.16
C LEU A 46 -17.76 2.62 -4.13
N PHE A 47 -17.46 3.73 -3.46
CA PHE A 47 -18.38 4.38 -2.53
C PHE A 47 -19.64 4.89 -3.24
N ILE A 48 -19.50 5.53 -4.41
CA ILE A 48 -20.64 5.99 -5.22
C ILE A 48 -21.49 4.79 -5.68
N ILE A 49 -20.85 3.70 -6.09
CA ILE A 49 -21.52 2.45 -6.49
C ILE A 49 -22.28 1.85 -5.29
N GLN A 50 -21.66 1.83 -4.11
CA GLN A 50 -22.25 1.34 -2.87
C GLN A 50 -23.52 2.10 -2.49
N LEU A 51 -23.57 3.42 -2.70
CA LEU A 51 -24.78 4.22 -2.42
C LEU A 51 -25.98 3.81 -3.29
N ARG A 52 -25.73 3.25 -4.49
CA ARG A 52 -26.79 2.79 -5.39
C ARG A 52 -27.17 1.33 -5.17
N LEU A 53 -26.20 0.46 -4.85
CA LEU A 53 -26.40 -0.98 -4.72
C LEU A 53 -26.61 -1.48 -3.29
N GLY A 54 -26.32 -0.65 -2.27
CA GLY A 54 -26.30 -1.05 -0.87
C GLY A 54 -27.64 -1.51 -0.29
N ALA A 55 -28.76 -1.20 -0.96
CA ALA A 55 -30.10 -1.58 -0.53
C ALA A 55 -30.54 -2.98 -0.99
N ILE A 56 -29.84 -3.59 -1.96
CA ILE A 56 -30.31 -4.82 -2.61
C ILE A 56 -29.91 -6.05 -1.81
N ASN A 57 -28.64 -6.13 -1.37
CA ASN A 57 -28.09 -7.32 -0.74
C ASN A 57 -27.21 -6.96 0.45
N ARG A 58 -27.59 -7.40 1.66
CA ARG A 58 -26.84 -7.12 2.91
C ARG A 58 -25.41 -7.68 2.87
N ILE A 59 -25.23 -8.90 2.38
CA ILE A 59 -23.89 -9.53 2.26
C ILE A 59 -23.01 -8.75 1.28
N LEU A 60 -23.56 -8.41 0.11
CA LEU A 60 -22.82 -7.69 -0.93
C LEU A 60 -22.43 -6.29 -0.45
N SER A 61 -23.37 -5.61 0.22
CA SER A 61 -23.16 -4.31 0.85
C SER A 61 -22.03 -4.38 1.88
N SER A 62 -22.03 -5.37 2.78
CA SER A 62 -20.94 -5.57 3.74
C SER A 62 -19.59 -5.86 3.08
N GLY A 63 -19.56 -6.68 2.03
CA GLY A 63 -18.33 -6.97 1.27
C GLY A 63 -17.74 -5.74 0.58
N LEU A 64 -18.59 -4.93 -0.07
CA LEU A 64 -18.19 -3.68 -0.69
C LEU A 64 -17.69 -2.67 0.34
N SER A 65 -18.33 -2.56 1.51
CA SER A 65 -17.84 -1.72 2.61
C SER A 65 -16.44 -2.11 3.08
N ILE A 66 -16.17 -3.42 3.23
CA ILE A 66 -14.83 -3.91 3.59
C ILE A 66 -13.82 -3.49 2.52
N LEU A 67 -14.16 -3.65 1.25
CA LEU A 67 -13.29 -3.32 0.13
C LEU A 67 -12.97 -1.82 0.08
N ILE A 68 -13.97 -0.96 0.27
CA ILE A 68 -13.81 0.50 0.33
C ILE A 68 -12.87 0.89 1.47
N VAL A 69 -13.08 0.34 2.67
CA VAL A 69 -12.23 0.60 3.84
C VAL A 69 -10.79 0.13 3.59
N LEU A 70 -10.60 -1.04 2.94
CA LEU A 70 -9.29 -1.54 2.55
C LEU A 70 -8.54 -0.59 1.61
N PHE A 71 -9.20 -0.11 0.55
CA PHE A 71 -8.60 0.85 -0.39
C PHE A 71 -8.29 2.20 0.28
N LEU A 72 -9.13 2.63 1.22
CA LEU A 72 -8.91 3.86 1.98
C LEU A 72 -7.76 3.72 2.98
N LEU A 73 -7.65 2.59 3.67
CA LEU A 73 -6.51 2.26 4.52
C LEU A 73 -5.21 2.18 3.70
N TRP A 74 -5.26 1.63 2.49
CA TRP A 74 -4.12 1.63 1.59
C TRP A 74 -3.66 3.05 1.23
N PHE A 75 -4.62 3.94 0.91
CA PHE A 75 -4.32 5.34 0.65
C PHE A 75 -3.64 6.01 1.85
N MET A 76 -4.15 5.78 3.06
CA MET A 76 -3.56 6.31 4.30
C MET A 76 -2.14 5.77 4.54
N GLU A 77 -1.89 4.50 4.24
CA GLU A 77 -0.57 3.90 4.41
C GLU A 77 0.46 4.49 3.43
N ILE A 78 0.05 4.77 2.18
CA ILE A 78 0.89 5.46 1.19
C ILE A 78 1.22 6.89 1.65
N LEU A 79 0.23 7.60 2.23
CA LEU A 79 0.43 8.95 2.77
C LEU A 79 1.43 8.96 3.92
N GLN A 80 1.29 8.04 4.89
CA GLN A 80 2.17 7.98 6.07
C GLN A 80 3.58 7.50 5.71
N THR A 81 3.70 6.53 4.81
CA THR A 81 5.01 5.91 4.48
C THR A 81 5.76 6.70 3.40
N GLY A 82 5.10 7.65 2.71
CA GLY A 82 5.67 8.38 1.57
C GLY A 82 5.86 7.51 0.33
N GLY A 83 5.16 6.37 0.26
CA GLY A 83 5.30 5.36 -0.78
C GLY A 83 6.44 4.36 -0.52
N PRO A 84 6.63 3.39 -1.43
CA PRO A 84 7.60 2.31 -1.24
C PRO A 84 9.03 2.87 -1.23
N LYS A 85 9.74 2.65 -0.12
CA LYS A 85 11.14 3.06 0.09
C LYS A 85 11.95 2.73 -1.17
N LYS A 86 12.56 3.75 -1.77
CA LYS A 86 13.46 3.53 -2.92
C LYS A 86 14.54 2.57 -2.44
N LYS A 87 14.67 1.39 -3.07
CA LYS A 87 15.83 0.52 -2.86
C LYS A 87 17.06 1.39 -3.07
N GLU A 88 17.77 1.69 -2.00
CA GLU A 88 18.97 2.50 -2.06
C GLU A 88 19.92 1.82 -3.04
N LYS A 89 20.47 2.60 -3.97
CA LYS A 89 21.45 2.06 -4.91
C LYS A 89 22.59 1.51 -4.06
N LYS A 90 22.87 0.22 -4.16
CA LYS A 90 23.99 -0.42 -3.46
C LYS A 90 25.24 0.39 -3.80
N ILE A 91 25.76 1.16 -2.84
CA ILE A 91 26.99 1.92 -3.02
C ILE A 91 28.10 0.88 -3.00
N VAL A 92 28.45 0.38 -4.18
CA VAL A 92 29.63 -0.45 -4.34
C VAL A 92 30.81 0.49 -4.16
N ILE A 93 31.40 0.46 -2.97
CA ILE A 93 32.65 1.16 -2.68
C ILE A 93 33.71 0.47 -3.53
N LYS A 94 33.89 0.98 -4.74
CA LYS A 94 35.02 0.60 -5.58
C LYS A 94 36.27 1.22 -4.95
N PRO A 95 37.36 0.47 -4.79
CA PRO A 95 38.62 1.05 -4.33
C PRO A 95 39.00 2.20 -5.26
N LYS A 96 39.34 3.36 -4.67
CA LYS A 96 39.85 4.49 -5.45
C LYS A 96 41.12 4.04 -6.18
N ALA A 97 41.24 4.38 -7.46
CA ALA A 97 42.42 4.04 -8.23
C ALA A 97 43.68 4.66 -7.60
N LYS A 98 44.78 3.90 -7.56
CA LYS A 98 46.08 4.40 -7.11
C LYS A 98 46.49 5.58 -8.00
N PRO A 99 46.89 6.74 -7.44
CA PRO A 99 47.35 7.86 -8.26
C PRO A 99 48.58 7.43 -9.07
N ASN A 100 48.53 7.64 -10.38
CA ASN A 100 49.64 7.28 -11.27
C ASN A 100 50.75 8.34 -11.17
N ARG A 101 51.84 8.01 -10.46
CA ARG A 101 52.98 8.91 -10.19
C ARG A 101 53.73 9.36 -11.47
N VAL A 102 53.58 8.62 -12.57
CA VAL A 102 54.36 8.82 -13.80
C VAL A 102 53.84 9.98 -14.66
N LYS A 103 52.57 10.39 -14.50
CA LYS A 103 51.94 11.41 -15.38
C LYS A 103 52.50 12.83 -15.18
N ASN A 104 53.10 13.13 -14.02
CA ASN A 104 53.64 14.46 -13.73
C ASN A 104 55.11 14.66 -14.12
N ARG A 105 55.81 13.64 -14.65
CA ARG A 105 57.23 13.76 -15.03
C ARG A 105 57.50 14.27 -16.44
N LYS A 106 56.48 14.39 -17.30
CA LYS A 106 56.64 14.78 -18.72
C LYS A 106 56.19 16.22 -19.03
N LYS A 107 55.93 17.05 -18.02
CA LYS A 107 55.43 18.42 -18.24
C LYS A 107 56.54 19.50 -18.25
N ASP A 108 57.79 19.11 -18.00
CA ASP A 108 58.97 19.98 -17.94
C ASP A 108 60.00 19.66 -19.05
N ASN A 109 59.55 19.40 -20.29
CA ASN A 109 60.42 19.40 -21.47
C ASN A 109 59.74 20.15 -22.61
#